data_AF-A0A6M2DVN9-F1
#
_entry.id   AF-A0A6M2DVN9-F1
#
_cell.length_a   1.000
_cell.length_b   1.000
_cell.length_c   1.000
_cell.angle_alpha   90.00
_cell.angle_beta   90.00
_cell.angle_gamma   90.00
#
_symmetry.space_group_name_H-M   'P 1'
#
loop_
_entity.id
_entity.type
_entity.pdbx_description
1 polymer ?
#
loop_
_entity_poly.entity_id
_entity_poly.type
_entity_poly.pdbx_seq_one_letter_code
_entity_poly.pdbx_strand_id
1 'polypeptide(L)'
;MVWAGFAMIIVASYTANLAAFLVLERPKTKLTGINDARLRNTMENLTCATVKGSAVDMYFRRQVELSNMYRTMEANNYDTAERAIQDVKIGKLMAFIWDSSRLEFEAAQDCELVTAGELFGRSGYGIGLQKGSPWADAVTLAILDFHESGFMASLDNQWIFQRNVLQCEQFEKTPNTLGLKNMAGVFILVGAGIVGGIFLIVIEMAYKKHQIKKQKRMELARHAADKWRGVIEKRK
;
A
#
# COMPACT_ATOMS: atom_id res chain seq x y z
N MET A 1 13.34 -5.98 -40.20
CA MET A 1 13.97 -5.14 -39.16
C MET A 1 12.96 -4.32 -38.36
N VAL A 2 12.04 -3.59 -39.01
CA VAL A 2 11.05 -2.73 -38.34
C VAL A 2 10.19 -3.47 -37.31
N TRP A 3 9.72 -4.69 -37.61
CA TRP A 3 8.93 -5.51 -36.69
C TRP A 3 9.66 -5.88 -35.40
N ALA A 4 10.95 -6.21 -35.48
CA ALA A 4 11.75 -6.53 -34.31
C ALA A 4 12.01 -5.28 -33.44
N GLY A 5 12.22 -4.12 -34.07
CA GLY A 5 12.33 -2.84 -33.37
C GLY A 5 11.05 -2.48 -32.62
N PHE A 6 9.89 -2.66 -33.26
CA PHE A 6 8.59 -2.42 -32.62
C PHE A 6 8.35 -3.34 -31.42
N ALA A 7 8.67 -4.64 -31.54
CA ALA A 7 8.56 -5.58 -30.43
C ALA A 7 9.46 -5.20 -29.24
N MET A 8 10.70 -4.79 -29.50
CA MET A 8 11.62 -4.31 -28.46
C MET A 8 11.09 -3.07 -27.73
N ILE A 9 10.49 -2.12 -28.45
CA ILE A 9 9.91 -0.91 -27.85
C ILE A 9 8.74 -1.26 -26.92
N ILE A 10 7.88 -2.21 -27.30
CA ILE A 10 6.76 -2.66 -26.46
C ILE A 10 7.27 -3.29 -25.16
N VAL A 11 8.22 -4.23 -25.25
CA VAL A 11 8.79 -4.89 -24.08
C VAL A 11 9.47 -3.87 -23.17
N ALA A 12 10.27 -2.97 -23.74
CA ALA A 12 10.94 -1.90 -23.00
C ALA A 12 9.94 -0.99 -22.27
N SER A 13 8.86 -0.59 -22.94
CA SER A 13 7.81 0.26 -22.36
C SER A 13 7.08 -0.42 -21.21
N TYR A 14 6.80 -1.73 -21.33
CA TYR A 14 6.22 -2.52 -20.25
C TYR A 14 7.17 -2.61 -19.05
N THR A 15 8.45 -2.89 -19.28
CA THR A 15 9.46 -2.96 -18.20
C THR A 15 9.67 -1.61 -17.52
N ALA A 16 9.65 -0.51 -18.26
CA ALA A 16 9.76 0.84 -17.73
C ALA A 16 8.56 1.22 -16.85
N ASN A 17 7.34 0.89 -17.30
CA ASN A 17 6.13 1.14 -16.52
C ASN A 17 6.09 0.29 -15.23
N LEU A 18 6.53 -0.98 -15.30
CA LEU A 18 6.65 -1.83 -14.12
C LEU A 18 7.68 -1.27 -13.13
N ALA A 19 8.86 -0.86 -13.60
CA ALA A 19 9.89 -0.26 -12.75
C ALA A 19 9.42 1.04 -12.09
N ALA A 20 8.72 1.91 -12.85
CA ALA A 20 8.12 3.12 -12.30
C ALA A 20 7.10 2.79 -11.20
N PHE A 21 6.27 1.77 -11.38
CA PHE A 21 5.31 1.34 -10.37
C PHE A 21 5.99 0.84 -9.09
N LEU A 22 7.05 0.03 -9.22
CA LEU A 22 7.80 -0.50 -8.07
C LEU A 22 8.48 0.58 -7.23
N VAL A 23 8.93 1.67 -7.86
CA VAL A 23 9.51 2.82 -7.14
C VAL A 23 8.45 3.67 -6.45
N LEU A 24 7.21 3.67 -6.96
CA LEU A 24 6.10 4.47 -6.44
C LEU A 24 5.29 3.79 -5.33
N GLU A 25 5.43 2.47 -5.13
CA GLU A 25 4.83 1.77 -3.99
C GLU A 25 5.54 2.14 -2.69
N ARG A 26 5.24 3.33 -2.16
CA ARG A 26 5.50 3.61 -0.74
C ARG A 26 4.62 2.69 0.10
N PRO A 27 5.14 2.07 1.18
CA PRO A 27 4.30 1.35 2.13
C PRO A 27 3.20 2.31 2.60
N LYS A 28 1.96 2.07 2.18
CA LYS A 28 0.84 2.91 2.59
C LYS A 28 0.73 2.78 4.11
N THR A 29 0.82 3.91 4.81
CA THR A 29 0.45 3.97 6.22
C THR A 29 -0.96 3.38 6.37
N LYS A 30 -1.20 2.64 7.45
CA LYS A 30 -2.49 1.95 7.67
C LYS A 30 -3.70 2.91 7.68
N LEU A 31 -3.45 4.20 7.88
CA LEU A 31 -4.40 5.30 7.89
C LEU A 31 -3.92 6.42 6.98
N THR A 32 -4.85 7.06 6.28
CA THR A 32 -4.56 8.19 5.38
C THR A 32 -4.46 9.53 6.12
N GLY A 33 -4.96 9.61 7.36
CA GLY A 33 -4.94 10.80 8.22
C GLY A 33 -6.29 11.03 8.88
N ILE A 34 -6.52 12.23 9.43
CA ILE A 34 -7.73 12.53 10.22
C ILE A 34 -9.06 12.40 9.43
N ASN A 35 -8.99 12.57 8.10
CA ASN A 35 -10.15 12.49 7.22
C ASN A 35 -10.47 11.06 6.76
N ASP A 36 -9.73 10.05 7.23
CA ASP A 36 -9.96 8.66 6.86
C ASP A 36 -11.38 8.22 7.22
N ALA A 37 -12.09 7.62 6.26
CA ALA A 37 -13.45 7.15 6.46
C ALA A 37 -13.56 6.15 7.62
N ARG A 38 -12.49 5.38 7.89
CA ARG A 38 -12.45 4.40 8.99
C ARG A 38 -12.42 5.07 10.37
N LEU A 39 -11.78 6.25 10.46
CA LEU A 39 -11.72 7.06 11.69
C LEU A 39 -13.03 7.83 11.92
N ARG A 40 -13.65 8.33 10.85
CA ARG A 40 -14.88 9.14 10.96
C ARG A 40 -16.13 8.31 11.21
N ASN A 41 -16.22 7.12 10.61
CA ASN A 41 -17.34 6.20 10.74
C ASN A 41 -16.93 5.02 11.62
N THR A 42 -16.58 5.29 12.88
CA THR A 42 -16.03 4.36 13.87
C THR A 42 -16.41 2.90 13.59
N MET A 43 -15.51 2.17 12.94
CA MET A 43 -15.65 0.72 12.81
C MET A 43 -15.23 0.08 14.14
N GLU A 44 -15.94 -0.96 14.59
CA GLU A 44 -15.71 -1.62 15.89
C GLU A 44 -14.25 -2.08 16.11
N ASN A 45 -13.49 -2.27 15.04
CA ASN A 45 -12.11 -2.74 15.08
C ASN A 45 -11.04 -1.63 15.02
N LEU A 46 -11.41 -0.35 14.99
CA LEU A 46 -10.47 0.77 14.89
C LEU A 46 -10.41 1.58 16.20
N THR A 47 -9.48 1.20 17.09
CA THR A 47 -9.27 1.92 18.36
C THR A 47 -8.31 3.09 18.16
N CYS A 48 -8.79 4.29 18.48
CA CYS A 48 -8.01 5.52 18.50
C CYS A 48 -8.13 6.19 19.86
N ALA A 49 -7.06 6.81 20.31
CA ALA A 49 -7.01 7.44 21.62
C ALA A 49 -6.08 8.66 21.64
N THR A 50 -6.30 9.52 22.62
CA THR A 50 -5.40 10.60 23.00
C THR A 50 -5.19 10.61 24.52
N VAL A 51 -4.50 11.60 25.06
CA VAL A 51 -4.29 11.75 26.51
C VAL A 51 -5.41 12.59 27.13
N LYS A 52 -6.02 12.08 28.21
CA LYS A 52 -7.11 12.76 28.94
C LYS A 52 -6.67 14.11 29.50
N GLY A 53 -7.53 15.12 29.39
CA GLY A 53 -7.28 16.45 29.95
C GLY A 53 -6.17 17.24 29.23
N SER A 54 -5.71 16.75 28.08
CA SER A 54 -4.71 17.43 27.26
C SER A 54 -5.32 18.50 26.35
N ALA A 55 -4.48 19.32 25.74
CA ALA A 55 -4.90 20.26 24.71
C ALA A 55 -5.55 19.54 23.50
N VAL A 56 -5.07 18.34 23.17
CA VAL A 56 -5.60 17.51 22.07
C VAL A 56 -7.00 17.00 22.42
N ASP A 57 -7.20 16.52 23.65
CA ASP A 57 -8.52 16.11 24.16
C ASP A 57 -9.53 17.26 24.12
N MET A 58 -9.11 18.45 24.58
CA MET A 58 -9.91 19.67 24.49
C MET A 58 -10.22 20.08 23.05
N TYR A 59 -9.28 19.91 22.12
CA TYR A 59 -9.47 20.21 20.70
C TYR A 59 -10.60 19.35 20.11
N PHE A 60 -10.56 18.03 20.33
CA PHE A 60 -11.60 17.12 19.84
C PHE A 60 -12.95 17.36 20.50
N ARG A 61 -12.97 17.69 21.79
CA ARG A 61 -14.21 18.04 22.50
C ARG A 61 -14.87 19.30 21.94
N ARG A 62 -14.08 20.26 21.46
CA ARG A 62 -14.59 21.53 20.89
C ARG A 62 -15.07 21.39 19.45
N GLN A 63 -14.50 20.46 18.67
CA GLN A 63 -14.78 20.36 17.24
C GLN A 63 -16.00 19.48 16.94
N VAL A 64 -17.09 20.11 16.49
CA VAL A 64 -18.38 19.44 16.24
C VAL A 64 -18.27 18.35 15.15
N GLU A 65 -17.48 18.61 14.10
CA GLU A 65 -17.29 17.66 12.99
C GLU A 65 -16.60 16.35 13.39
N LEU A 66 -15.86 16.36 14.50
CA LEU A 66 -15.10 15.23 15.01
C LEU A 66 -15.77 14.61 16.26
N SER A 67 -16.96 15.08 16.62
CA SER A 67 -17.69 14.64 17.82
C SER A 67 -17.97 13.14 17.83
N ASN A 68 -18.30 12.54 16.68
CA ASN A 68 -18.51 11.10 16.56
C ASN A 68 -17.25 10.30 16.90
N MET A 69 -16.10 10.75 16.39
CA MET A 69 -14.81 10.13 16.67
C MET A 69 -14.43 10.33 18.16
N TYR A 70 -14.65 11.53 18.69
CA TYR A 70 -14.39 11.85 20.09
C TYR A 70 -15.15 10.94 21.06
N ARG A 71 -16.43 10.62 20.78
CA ARG A 71 -17.21 9.70 21.62
C ARG A 71 -16.58 8.32 21.77
N THR A 72 -15.93 7.81 20.72
CA THR A 72 -15.21 6.53 20.76
C THR A 72 -13.87 6.67 21.47
N MET A 73 -13.17 7.80 21.24
CA MET A 73 -11.87 8.07 21.87
C MET A 73 -12.00 8.29 23.37
N GLU A 74 -13.05 8.99 23.83
CA GLU A 74 -13.25 9.36 25.23
C GLU A 74 -13.23 8.14 26.18
N ALA A 75 -13.79 7.02 25.75
CA ALA A 75 -13.78 5.76 26.51
C ALA A 75 -12.38 5.10 26.56
N ASN A 76 -11.53 5.34 25.57
CA ASN A 76 -10.24 4.69 25.37
C ASN A 76 -9.03 5.62 25.62
N ASN A 77 -9.25 6.85 26.06
CA ASN A 77 -8.18 7.81 26.30
C ASN A 77 -7.26 7.35 27.45
N TYR A 78 -5.98 7.67 27.33
CA TYR A 78 -4.93 7.30 28.28
C TYR A 78 -4.60 8.47 29.22
N ASP A 79 -4.00 8.19 30.37
CA ASP A 79 -3.56 9.25 31.30
C ASP A 79 -2.19 9.82 30.95
N THR A 80 -1.36 9.06 30.22
CA THR A 80 0.02 9.41 29.84
C THR A 80 0.29 9.01 28.40
N ALA A 81 1.14 9.79 27.71
CA ALA A 81 1.49 9.52 26.32
C ALA A 81 2.34 8.24 26.19
N GLU A 82 3.20 7.96 27.17
CA GLU A 82 4.12 6.81 27.18
C GLU A 82 3.36 5.48 27.15
N ARG A 83 2.27 5.36 27.92
CA ARG A 83 1.42 4.16 27.91
C ARG A 83 0.72 3.98 26.57
N ALA A 84 0.25 5.06 25.96
CA ALA A 84 -0.41 5.00 24.66
C ALA A 84 0.58 4.56 23.57
N ILE A 85 1.80 5.10 23.57
CA ILE A 85 2.87 4.72 22.63
C ILE A 85 3.22 3.24 22.78
N GLN A 86 3.33 2.73 24.02
CA GLN A 86 3.57 1.30 24.25
C GLN A 86 2.45 0.41 23.72
N ASP A 87 1.18 0.78 23.96
CA ASP A 87 0.03 0.02 23.46
C ASP A 87 -0.09 0.07 21.93
N VAL A 88 0.40 1.13 21.26
CA VAL A 88 0.55 1.16 19.80
C VAL A 88 1.62 0.18 19.32
N LYS A 89 2.79 0.15 19.98
CA LYS A 89 3.87 -0.80 19.64
C LYS A 89 3.43 -2.26 19.75
N ILE A 90 2.65 -2.58 20.78
CA ILE A 90 2.12 -3.95 21.00
C ILE A 90 0.93 -4.27 20.05
N GLY A 91 0.42 -3.28 19.32
CA GLY A 91 -0.70 -3.43 18.39
C GLY A 91 -2.07 -3.50 19.06
N LYS A 92 -2.17 -3.15 20.35
CA LYS A 92 -3.43 -3.05 21.10
C LYS A 92 -4.20 -1.79 20.75
N LEU A 93 -3.49 -0.68 20.54
CA LEU A 93 -4.04 0.58 20.04
C LEU A 93 -3.68 0.74 18.56
N MET A 94 -4.66 1.01 17.70
CA MET A 94 -4.37 1.14 16.26
C MET A 94 -3.74 2.48 15.92
N ALA A 95 -4.22 3.56 16.54
CA ALA A 95 -3.68 4.90 16.32
C ALA A 95 -3.69 5.73 17.60
N PHE A 96 -2.58 6.44 17.81
CA PHE A 96 -2.45 7.42 18.89
C PHE A 96 -2.35 8.81 18.28
N ILE A 97 -3.21 9.73 18.74
CA ILE A 97 -3.28 11.10 18.27
C ILE A 97 -2.63 12.01 19.31
N TRP A 98 -1.54 12.67 18.91
CA TRP A 98 -0.73 13.51 19.79
C TRP A 98 0.06 14.58 19.01
N ASP A 99 0.83 15.38 19.74
CA ASP A 99 1.69 16.43 19.19
C ASP A 99 2.75 15.86 18.22
N SER A 100 2.95 16.55 17.09
CA SER A 100 3.82 16.08 16.01
C SER A 100 5.27 15.93 16.45
N SER A 101 5.83 16.91 17.15
CA SER A 101 7.22 16.88 17.62
C SER A 101 7.53 15.66 18.48
N ARG A 102 6.61 15.29 19.39
CA ARG A 102 6.75 14.11 20.25
C ARG A 102 6.62 12.83 19.45
N LEU A 103 5.68 12.75 18.50
CA LEU A 103 5.50 11.56 17.66
C LEU A 103 6.64 11.37 16.66
N GLU A 104 7.16 12.45 16.08
CA GLU A 104 8.32 12.44 15.19
C GLU A 104 9.57 11.96 15.92
N PHE A 105 9.77 12.40 17.17
CA PHE A 105 10.85 11.88 18.01
C PHE A 105 10.74 10.37 18.24
N GLU A 106 9.55 9.87 18.60
CA GLU A 106 9.34 8.44 18.87
C GLU A 106 9.47 7.60 17.58
N ALA A 107 8.98 8.09 16.44
CA ALA A 107 9.13 7.44 15.14
C ALA A 107 10.57 7.47 14.63
N ALA A 108 11.33 8.53 14.94
CA ALA A 108 12.75 8.60 14.63
C ALA A 108 13.56 7.60 15.49
N GLN A 109 13.11 7.30 16.71
CA GLN A 109 13.77 6.37 17.61
C GLN A 109 13.44 4.91 17.29
N ASP A 110 12.17 4.59 17.01
CA ASP A 110 11.67 3.23 16.75
C ASP A 110 11.05 3.10 15.36
N CYS A 111 11.72 2.35 14.47
CA CYS A 111 11.33 2.19 13.07
C CYS A 111 10.01 1.41 12.83
N GLU A 112 9.46 0.77 13.87
CA GLU A 112 8.15 0.11 13.80
C GLU A 112 7.00 1.12 13.88
N LEU A 113 7.27 2.33 14.38
CA LEU A 113 6.32 3.42 14.47
C LEU A 113 6.45 4.34 13.27
N VAL A 114 5.32 4.75 12.72
CA VAL A 114 5.25 5.71 11.61
C VAL A 114 4.16 6.73 11.90
N THR A 115 4.43 8.00 11.59
CA THR A 115 3.43 9.07 11.62
C THR A 115 2.54 8.98 10.38
N ALA A 116 1.23 9.09 10.54
CA ALA A 116 0.27 8.93 9.44
C ALA A 116 -0.55 10.21 9.19
N GLY A 117 -0.65 10.60 7.92
CA GLY A 117 -1.48 11.71 7.46
C GLY A 117 -0.84 13.10 7.57
N GLU A 118 -1.63 14.12 7.27
CA GLU A 118 -1.21 15.53 7.36
C GLU A 118 -1.40 16.10 8.77
N LEU A 119 -0.56 17.09 9.11
CA LEU A 119 -0.67 17.84 10.36
C LEU A 119 -1.97 18.65 10.40
N PHE A 120 -2.79 18.39 11.40
CA PHE A 120 -4.03 19.12 11.68
C PHE A 120 -3.97 19.77 13.07
N GLY A 121 -4.91 20.68 13.38
CA GLY A 121 -4.96 21.32 14.70
C GLY A 121 -3.70 22.14 15.03
N ARG A 122 -3.11 22.81 14.03
CA ARG A 122 -1.84 23.53 14.14
C ARG A 122 -1.82 24.44 15.37
N SER A 123 -0.97 24.08 16.32
CA SER A 123 -0.73 24.76 17.57
C SER A 123 0.77 24.78 17.83
N GLY A 124 1.25 25.75 18.62
CA GLY A 124 2.68 25.89 18.92
C GLY A 124 2.93 25.88 20.42
N TYR A 125 4.11 25.39 20.83
CA TYR A 125 4.59 25.56 22.19
C TYR A 125 5.03 27.01 22.42
N GLY A 126 4.86 27.48 23.65
CA GLY A 126 5.25 28.83 24.04
C GLY A 126 5.64 28.89 25.50
N ILE A 127 6.38 29.95 25.84
CA ILE A 127 6.79 30.22 27.22
C ILE A 127 5.72 31.09 27.88
N GLY A 128 5.14 30.60 28.97
CA GLY A 128 4.16 31.33 29.76
C GLY A 128 4.84 32.22 30.81
N LEU A 129 4.58 33.53 30.77
CA LEU A 129 5.00 34.50 31.77
C LEU A 129 3.77 35.11 32.47
N GLN A 130 3.95 35.59 33.69
CA GLN A 130 2.88 36.31 34.38
C GLN A 130 2.49 37.58 33.62
N LYS A 131 1.20 37.91 33.63
CA LYS A 131 0.68 39.10 32.95
C LYS A 131 1.35 40.36 33.53
N GLY A 132 1.94 41.17 32.65
CA GLY A 132 2.68 42.38 33.05
C GLY A 132 4.13 42.14 33.44
N SER A 133 4.68 40.95 33.21
CA SER A 133 6.11 40.68 33.43
C SER A 133 6.98 41.60 32.55
N PRO A 134 8.00 42.29 33.11
CA PRO A 134 8.92 43.12 32.34
C PRO A 134 9.80 42.31 31.38
N TRP A 135 9.86 40.98 31.56
CA TRP A 135 10.66 40.08 30.73
C TRP A 135 9.96 39.59 29.47
N ALA A 136 8.65 39.84 29.33
CA ALA A 136 7.87 39.31 28.22
C ALA A 136 8.43 39.72 26.85
N ASP A 137 8.74 41.01 26.69
CA ASP A 137 9.28 41.53 25.43
C ASP A 137 10.71 41.03 25.18
N ALA A 138 11.56 41.02 26.21
CA ALA A 138 12.93 40.55 26.11
C ALA A 138 13.02 39.05 25.72
N VAL A 139 12.18 38.21 26.35
CA VAL A 139 12.11 36.77 26.03
C VAL A 139 11.58 36.55 24.62
N THR A 140 10.57 37.31 24.20
CA THR A 140 10.00 37.20 22.85
C THR A 140 11.03 37.56 21.78
N LEU A 141 11.79 38.65 21.98
CA LEU A 141 12.86 39.06 21.07
C LEU A 141 13.99 38.02 21.00
N ALA A 142 14.37 37.42 22.13
CA ALA A 142 15.38 36.36 22.15
C ALA A 142 14.92 35.10 21.38
N ILE A 143 13.65 34.72 21.49
CA ILE A 143 13.10 33.59 20.72
C ILE A 143 13.11 33.89 19.21
N LEU A 144 12.78 35.13 18.83
CA LEU A 144 12.85 35.55 17.43
C LEU A 144 14.28 35.49 16.88
N ASP A 145 15.26 35.98 17.64
CA ASP A 145 16.68 35.90 17.29
C ASP A 145 17.15 34.44 17.11
N PHE A 146 16.71 33.51 17.97
CA PHE A 146 17.00 32.08 17.81
C PHE A 146 16.36 31.46 16.56
N HIS A 147 15.21 31.97 16.12
CA HIS A 147 14.58 31.54 14.89
C HIS A 147 15.29 32.11 13.65
N GLU A 148 15.66 33.39 13.66
CA GLU A 148 16.35 34.07 12.56
C GLU A 148 17.79 33.56 12.36
N SER A 149 18.50 33.32 13.46
CA SER A 149 19.86 32.76 13.42
C SER A 149 19.91 31.28 13.00
N GLY A 150 18.76 30.60 12.92
CA GLY A 150 18.68 29.16 12.64
C GLY A 150 19.09 28.29 13.83
N PHE A 151 19.33 28.87 15.01
CA PHE A 151 19.68 28.12 16.22
C PHE A 151 18.58 27.11 16.59
N MET A 152 17.31 27.49 16.45
CA MET A 152 16.20 26.57 16.73
C MET A 152 16.20 25.33 15.82
N ALA A 153 16.46 25.52 14.52
CA ALA A 153 16.58 24.41 13.58
C ALA A 153 17.78 23.49 13.91
N SER A 154 18.85 24.04 14.47
CA SER A 154 20.00 23.24 14.92
C SER A 154 19.64 22.35 16.12
N LEU A 155 18.81 22.85 17.04
CA LEU A 155 18.31 22.09 18.18
C LEU A 155 17.36 20.97 17.74
N ASP A 156 16.44 21.24 16.82
CA ASP A 156 15.53 20.22 16.30
C ASP A 156 16.30 19.08 15.64
N ASN A 157 17.29 19.40 14.80
CA ASN A 157 18.17 18.40 14.20
C ASN A 157 18.90 17.58 15.26
N GLN A 158 19.47 18.23 16.27
CA GLN A 158 20.28 17.57 17.29
C GLN A 158 19.46 16.68 18.24
N TRP A 159 18.26 17.11 18.64
CA TRP A 159 17.48 16.43 19.68
C TRP A 159 16.35 15.56 19.13
N ILE A 160 15.77 15.91 17.98
CA ILE A 160 14.65 15.17 17.38
C ILE A 160 15.16 14.16 16.35
N PHE A 161 16.00 14.62 15.40
CA PHE A 161 16.36 13.80 14.24
C PHE A 161 17.69 13.03 14.38
N GLN A 162 18.64 13.46 15.22
CA GLN A 162 20.02 12.97 15.14
C GLN A 162 20.25 11.51 15.57
N ARG A 163 19.31 10.87 16.28
CA ARG A 163 19.64 9.62 16.97
C ARG A 163 19.61 8.34 16.12
N ASN A 164 18.79 8.20 15.07
CA ASN A 164 18.58 6.87 14.46
C ASN A 164 18.13 6.84 12.96
N VAL A 165 18.16 7.95 12.21
CA VAL A 165 17.67 7.98 10.81
C VAL A 165 18.37 6.96 9.91
N LEU A 166 19.68 6.74 10.12
CA LEU A 166 20.48 5.76 9.38
C LEU A 166 19.99 4.31 9.53
N GLN A 167 19.28 3.97 10.60
CA GLN A 167 18.88 2.59 10.89
C GLN A 167 17.47 2.27 10.35
N CYS A 168 16.56 3.25 10.29
CA CYS A 168 15.22 3.06 9.73
C CYS A 168 15.22 3.05 8.20
N GLU A 169 16.08 3.82 7.53
CA GLU A 169 16.24 3.72 6.07
C GLU A 169 16.71 2.31 5.62
N GLN A 170 17.42 1.59 6.49
CA GLN A 170 17.84 0.22 6.22
C GLN A 170 16.63 -0.75 6.17
N PHE A 171 15.57 -0.47 6.94
CA PHE A 171 14.33 -1.26 6.95
C PHE A 171 13.42 -0.94 5.76
N GLU A 172 13.38 0.31 5.28
CA GLU A 172 12.66 0.63 4.02
C GLU A 172 13.37 0.08 2.78
N LYS A 173 14.68 -0.18 2.86
CA LYS A 173 15.49 -0.78 1.79
C LYS A 173 15.36 -2.29 1.66
N THR A 174 14.43 -2.95 2.37
CA THR A 174 13.87 -4.19 1.82
C THR A 174 12.75 -3.78 0.87
N PRO A 175 13.00 -3.63 -0.46
CA PRO A 175 11.90 -3.42 -1.38
C PRO A 175 10.88 -4.50 -1.11
N ASN A 176 9.58 -4.14 -1.07
CA ASN A 176 8.49 -5.10 -1.01
C ASN A 176 8.86 -6.25 -1.96
N THR A 177 9.35 -7.36 -1.40
CA THR A 177 9.79 -8.47 -2.24
C THR A 177 8.54 -8.83 -3.00
N LEU A 178 8.59 -8.84 -4.34
CA LEU A 178 7.43 -9.25 -5.14
C LEU A 178 7.08 -10.67 -4.73
N GLY A 179 6.21 -10.79 -3.74
CA GLY A 179 5.86 -12.05 -3.15
C GLY A 179 5.09 -12.84 -4.18
N LEU A 180 5.08 -14.17 -4.03
CA LEU A 180 4.30 -15.07 -4.88
C LEU A 180 2.83 -14.63 -5.02
N LYS A 181 2.30 -13.93 -4.02
CA LYS A 181 0.94 -13.37 -4.02
C LYS A 181 0.75 -12.24 -5.05
N ASN A 182 1.74 -11.38 -5.25
CA ASN A 182 1.66 -10.24 -6.19
C ASN A 182 1.84 -10.71 -7.65
N MET A 183 2.58 -11.81 -7.87
CA MET A 183 2.74 -12.46 -9.19
C MET A 183 1.72 -13.58 -9.46
N ALA A 184 0.74 -13.80 -8.57
CA ALA A 184 -0.22 -14.88 -8.68
C ALA A 184 -0.97 -14.88 -10.04
N GLY A 185 -1.27 -13.71 -10.59
CA GLY A 185 -1.92 -13.56 -11.89
C GLY A 185 -1.13 -14.20 -13.05
N VAL A 186 0.22 -14.10 -13.02
CA VAL A 186 1.08 -14.72 -14.05
C VAL A 186 1.01 -16.24 -13.97
N PHE A 187 1.06 -16.80 -12.76
CA PHE A 187 0.94 -18.24 -12.54
C PHE A 187 -0.43 -18.78 -12.96
N ILE A 188 -1.51 -18.05 -12.66
CA ILE A 188 -2.88 -18.42 -13.08
C ILE A 188 -2.98 -18.42 -14.61
N LEU A 189 -2.44 -17.41 -15.28
CA LEU A 189 -2.45 -17.31 -16.75
C LEU A 189 -1.73 -18.50 -17.40
N VAL A 190 -0.52 -18.83 -16.93
CA VAL A 190 0.25 -19.97 -17.44
C VAL A 190 -0.49 -21.28 -17.18
N GLY A 191 -1.05 -21.46 -15.98
CA GLY A 191 -1.85 -22.64 -15.64
C GLY A 191 -3.07 -22.80 -16.55
N ALA A 192 -3.84 -21.74 -16.76
CA ALA A 192 -4.97 -21.74 -17.69
C ALA A 192 -4.53 -22.04 -19.13
N GLY A 193 -3.38 -21.52 -19.56
CA GLY A 193 -2.79 -21.81 -20.87
C GLY A 193 -2.44 -23.28 -21.06
N ILE A 194 -1.89 -23.94 -20.04
CA ILE A 194 -1.58 -25.39 -20.08
C ILE A 194 -2.87 -26.20 -20.19
N VAL A 195 -3.88 -25.89 -19.37
CA VAL A 195 -5.18 -26.60 -19.40
C VAL A 195 -5.88 -26.40 -20.75
N GLY A 196 -5.92 -25.16 -21.24
CA GLY A 196 -6.47 -24.85 -22.56
C GLY A 196 -5.71 -25.54 -23.69
N GLY A 197 -4.38 -25.60 -23.61
CA GLY A 197 -3.53 -26.30 -24.57
C GLY A 197 -3.82 -27.80 -24.61
N ILE A 198 -3.94 -28.45 -23.46
CA ILE A 198 -4.33 -29.87 -23.37
C ILE A 198 -5.70 -30.09 -24.00
N PHE A 199 -6.67 -29.21 -23.71
CA PHE A 199 -8.01 -29.29 -24.26
C PHE A 199 -8.01 -29.15 -25.80
N LEU A 200 -7.27 -28.18 -26.34
CA LEU A 200 -7.11 -28.01 -27.79
C LEU A 200 -6.46 -29.22 -28.46
N ILE A 201 -5.42 -29.80 -27.84
CA ILE A 201 -4.78 -31.02 -28.35
C ILE A 201 -5.77 -32.19 -28.41
N VAL A 202 -6.58 -32.38 -27.37
CA VAL A 202 -7.61 -33.43 -27.35
C VAL A 202 -8.66 -33.21 -28.44
N ILE A 203 -9.10 -31.97 -28.65
CA ILE A 203 -10.03 -31.62 -29.73
C ILE A 203 -9.42 -31.90 -31.10
N GLU A 204 -8.17 -31.49 -31.34
CA GLU A 204 -7.49 -31.74 -32.61
C GLU A 204 -7.32 -33.24 -32.88
N MET A 205 -6.95 -34.02 -31.86
CA MET A 205 -6.87 -35.48 -31.97
C MET A 205 -8.23 -36.09 -32.33
N ALA A 206 -9.31 -35.64 -31.69
CA ALA A 206 -10.65 -36.11 -32.00
C ALA A 206 -11.06 -35.74 -33.44
N TYR A 207 -10.79 -34.49 -33.86
CA TYR A 207 -11.10 -34.00 -35.19
C TYR A 207 -10.32 -34.75 -36.28
N LYS A 208 -9.00 -34.92 -36.11
CA LYS A 208 -8.14 -35.70 -37.03
C LYS A 208 -8.58 -37.16 -37.10
N LYS A 209 -8.92 -37.80 -35.98
CA LYS A 209 -9.43 -39.18 -35.96
C LYS A 209 -10.77 -39.30 -36.70
N HIS A 210 -11.63 -38.31 -36.61
CA HIS A 210 -12.91 -38.28 -37.34
C HIS A 210 -12.70 -38.08 -38.84
N GLN A 211 -11.80 -37.18 -39.24
CA GLN A 211 -11.38 -36.97 -40.63
C GLN A 211 -10.80 -38.26 -41.24
N ILE A 212 -9.88 -38.94 -40.53
CA ILE A 212 -9.28 -40.21 -40.99
C ILE A 212 -10.34 -41.31 -41.12
N LYS A 213 -11.28 -41.43 -40.17
CA LYS A 213 -12.40 -42.39 -40.29
C LYS A 213 -13.28 -42.09 -41.51
N LYS A 214 -13.54 -40.81 -41.80
CA LYS A 214 -14.32 -40.37 -42.96
C LYS A 214 -13.58 -40.67 -44.27
N GLN A 215 -12.27 -40.42 -44.33
CA GLN A 215 -11.43 -40.79 -45.48
C GLN A 215 -11.41 -42.30 -45.74
N LYS A 216 -11.18 -43.12 -44.71
CA LYS A 216 -11.20 -44.59 -44.84
C LYS A 216 -12.55 -45.13 -45.33
N ARG A 217 -13.67 -44.56 -44.86
CA ARG A 217 -15.01 -44.91 -45.35
C ARG A 217 -15.21 -44.54 -46.83
N MET A 218 -14.71 -43.37 -47.26
CA MET A 218 -14.78 -42.97 -48.66
C MET A 218 -13.89 -43.84 -49.56
N GLU A 219 -12.71 -44.24 -49.10
CA GLU A 219 -11.83 -45.15 -49.83
C GLU A 219 -12.45 -46.55 -49.99
N LEU A 220 -13.06 -47.10 -48.93
CA LEU A 220 -13.78 -48.38 -48.99
C LEU A 220 -14.98 -48.32 -49.95
N ALA A 221 -15.72 -47.21 -49.95
CA ALA A 221 -16.84 -47.00 -50.88
C ALA A 221 -16.37 -46.91 -52.35
N ARG A 222 -15.23 -46.25 -52.61
CA ARG A 222 -14.61 -46.21 -53.95
C ARG A 222 -14.15 -47.59 -54.41
N HIS A 223 -13.43 -48.33 -53.55
CA HIS A 223 -13.01 -49.70 -53.89
C HIS A 223 -14.20 -50.64 -54.14
N ALA A 224 -15.30 -50.51 -53.38
CA ALA A 224 -16.52 -51.27 -53.62
C ALA A 224 -17.18 -50.87 -54.97
N ALA A 225 -17.22 -49.58 -55.29
CA ALA A 225 -17.75 -49.09 -56.56
C ALA A 225 -16.92 -49.53 -57.78
N ASP A 226 -15.59 -49.50 -57.69
CA ASP A 226 -14.70 -49.96 -58.76
C ASP A 226 -14.80 -51.48 -58.97
N LYS A 227 -14.90 -52.25 -57.88
CA LYS A 227 -15.15 -53.69 -57.96
C LYS A 227 -16.50 -54.00 -58.61
N TRP A 228 -17.53 -53.21 -58.30
CA TRP A 228 -18.86 -53.37 -58.90
C TRP A 228 -18.86 -53.03 -60.40
N ARG A 229 -18.16 -51.96 -60.80
CA ARG A 229 -17.96 -51.61 -62.22
C ARG A 229 -17.23 -52.72 -63.01
N GLY A 230 -16.13 -53.26 -62.47
CA GLY A 230 -15.38 -54.33 -63.14
C GLY A 230 -16.17 -55.64 -63.29
N VAL A 231 -17.11 -55.92 -62.38
CA VAL A 231 -18.01 -57.09 -62.49
C VAL A 231 -19.08 -56.88 -63.57
N ILE A 232 -19.51 -55.64 -63.81
CA ILE A 232 -20.50 -55.31 -64.85
C ILE A 232 -19.87 -55.31 -66.24
N GLU A 233 -18.64 -54.80 -66.40
CA GLU A 233 -17.93 -54.83 -67.70
C GLU A 233 -17.60 -56.25 -68.15
N LYS A 234 -17.32 -57.20 -67.24
CA LYS A 234 -17.10 -58.62 -67.57
C LYS A 234 -18.37 -59.38 -67.96
N ARG A 235 -19.56 -58.80 -67.82
CA ARG A 235 -20.86 -59.42 -68.16
C ARG A 235 -21.43 -58.97 -69.51
N LYS A 236 -20.76 -58.06 -70.21
CA LYS A 236 -21.02 -57.74 -71.62
C LYS A 236 -20.03 -58.49 -72.51
#